data_AF-A0A3G9IZ08-F1
#
_entry.id   AF-A0A3G9IZ08-F1
#
_cell.length_a   1.000
_cell.length_b   1.000
_cell.length_c   1.000
_cell.angle_alpha   90.00
_cell.angle_beta   90.00
_cell.angle_gamma   90.00
#
_symmetry.space_group_name_H-M   'P 1'
#
loop_
_entity.id
_entity.type
_entity.pdbx_description
1 polymer ?
#
loop_
_entity_poly.entity_id
_entity_poly.type
_entity_poly.pdbx_seq_one_letter_code
_entity_poly.pdbx_strand_id
1 'polypeptide(L)'
;MDAHYVTCTRIGVYSHALTRGKIYEVFKIEDYKYRIAGDHGKRLWIHKGHFVDGIVEIPILRSWKFDDEIDELDFIDISMIFSDGSRRWSMVTTPEKTRNYFNNSCVESGFHIEHLIIMKTLEKLDVEETLRNLDKNDELFKASKELDES
;
A
#
# COMPACT_ATOMS: atom_id res chain seq x y z
N MET A 1 -22.58 12.84 -25.36
CA MET A 1 -21.23 12.81 -24.75
C MET A 1 -21.18 11.53 -23.96
N ASP A 2 -20.26 10.65 -24.30
CA ASP A 2 -20.09 9.40 -23.56
C ASP A 2 -19.53 9.73 -22.17
N ALA A 3 -19.99 8.99 -21.16
CA ALA A 3 -19.53 9.18 -19.80
C ALA A 3 -18.03 8.87 -19.70
N HIS A 4 -17.26 9.78 -19.10
CA HIS A 4 -15.83 9.59 -18.87
C HIS A 4 -15.61 9.04 -17.47
N TYR A 5 -14.92 7.90 -17.36
CA TYR A 5 -14.65 7.22 -16.10
C TYR A 5 -13.15 7.15 -15.82
N VAL A 6 -12.80 7.23 -14.54
CA VAL A 6 -11.43 7.09 -14.04
C VAL A 6 -11.42 6.16 -12.83
N THR A 7 -10.35 5.41 -12.65
CA THR A 7 -10.18 4.52 -11.50
C THR A 7 -9.15 5.09 -10.52
N CYS A 8 -9.49 5.15 -9.23
CA CYS A 8 -8.60 5.67 -8.20
C CYS A 8 -7.43 4.71 -7.92
N THR A 9 -6.20 5.17 -8.11
CA THR A 9 -4.98 4.40 -7.85
C THR A 9 -4.40 4.68 -6.47
N ARG A 10 -4.61 5.86 -5.91
CA ARG A 10 -4.15 6.24 -4.56
C ARG A 10 -5.01 7.34 -3.94
N ILE A 11 -5.22 7.29 -2.63
CA ILE A 11 -6.11 8.25 -1.96
C ILE A 11 -5.40 9.53 -1.49
N GLY A 12 -4.14 9.45 -1.05
CA GLY A 12 -3.40 10.57 -0.48
C GLY A 12 -4.21 11.34 0.58
N VAL A 13 -4.20 12.68 0.48
CA VAL A 13 -4.94 13.57 1.38
C VAL A 13 -6.47 13.50 1.24
N TYR A 14 -6.97 12.80 0.22
CA TYR A 14 -8.40 12.69 -0.08
C TYR A 14 -9.03 11.42 0.51
N SER A 15 -8.49 10.86 1.59
CA SER A 15 -9.01 9.65 2.25
C SER A 15 -10.48 9.74 2.68
N HIS A 16 -11.00 10.95 2.87
CA HIS A 16 -12.40 11.20 3.17
C HIS A 16 -13.33 11.16 1.94
N ALA A 17 -12.76 11.22 0.73
CA ALA A 17 -13.48 11.39 -0.53
C ALA A 17 -13.18 10.30 -1.57
N LEU A 18 -12.06 9.59 -1.41
CA LEU A 18 -11.58 8.57 -2.34
C LEU A 18 -11.40 7.22 -1.66
N THR A 19 -11.72 6.18 -2.43
CA THR A 19 -11.43 4.78 -2.13
C THR A 19 -10.57 4.24 -3.28
N ARG A 20 -9.41 3.66 -2.97
CA ARG A 20 -8.54 3.03 -3.96
C ARG A 20 -9.26 1.87 -4.66
N GLY A 21 -9.07 1.76 -5.98
CA GLY A 21 -9.74 0.81 -6.86
C GLY A 21 -11.19 1.16 -7.21
N LYS A 22 -11.78 2.20 -6.61
CA LYS A 22 -13.12 2.64 -6.98
C LYS A 22 -13.10 3.45 -8.28
N ILE A 23 -14.13 3.24 -9.09
CA ILE A 23 -14.39 3.95 -10.33
C ILE A 23 -15.20 5.21 -10.03
N TYR A 24 -14.82 6.33 -10.64
CA TYR A 24 -15.50 7.61 -10.53
C TYR A 24 -15.87 8.14 -11.91
N GLU A 25 -17.09 8.66 -12.03
CA GLU A 25 -17.49 9.44 -13.20
C GLU A 25 -16.90 10.85 -13.12
N VAL A 26 -16.35 11.31 -14.25
CA VAL A 26 -15.75 12.64 -14.39
C VAL A 26 -16.76 13.58 -15.03
N PHE A 27 -17.16 14.60 -14.28
CA PHE A 27 -18.07 15.64 -14.74
C PHE A 27 -17.37 16.72 -15.57
N LYS A 28 -16.11 17.02 -15.26
CA LYS A 28 -15.29 18.03 -15.94
C LYS A 28 -13.81 17.66 -15.87
N ILE A 29 -13.08 18.04 -16.92
CA ILE A 29 -11.63 17.86 -17.03
C ILE A 29 -10.98 19.24 -17.16
N GLU A 30 -9.97 19.50 -16.33
CA GLU A 30 -9.01 20.59 -16.48
C GLU A 30 -7.61 19.99 -16.65
N ASP A 31 -6.60 20.82 -16.97
CA ASP A 31 -5.24 20.36 -17.32
C ASP A 31 -4.73 19.23 -16.43
N TYR A 32 -4.74 19.44 -15.11
CA TYR A 32 -4.17 18.52 -14.12
C TYR A 32 -5.20 18.03 -13.09
N LYS A 33 -6.50 18.28 -13.30
CA LYS A 33 -7.56 17.93 -12.35
C LYS A 33 -8.79 17.32 -13.01
N TYR A 34 -9.43 16.39 -12.29
CA TYR A 34 -10.77 15.89 -12.58
C TYR A 34 -11.79 16.43 -11.57
N ARG A 35 -12.98 16.80 -12.05
CA ARG A 35 -14.14 17.06 -11.21
C ARG A 35 -14.95 15.78 -11.10
N ILE A 36 -14.96 15.16 -9.92
CA ILE A 36 -15.71 13.94 -9.64
C ILE A 36 -16.67 14.14 -8.46
N ALA A 37 -17.62 13.23 -8.26
CA ALA A 37 -18.33 13.09 -7.00
C ALA A 37 -17.58 12.11 -6.11
N GLY A 38 -17.07 12.58 -4.97
CA GLY A 38 -16.38 11.73 -4.01
C GLY A 38 -17.33 10.80 -3.26
N ASP A 39 -16.77 9.92 -2.42
CA ASP A 39 -17.51 8.91 -1.65
C ASP A 39 -18.55 9.52 -0.70
N HIS A 40 -18.31 10.75 -0.25
CA HIS A 40 -19.25 11.54 0.56
C HIS A 40 -20.34 12.25 -0.29
N GLY A 41 -20.47 11.94 -1.58
CA GLY A 41 -21.50 12.47 -2.49
C GLY A 41 -21.34 13.93 -2.94
N LYS A 42 -20.27 14.63 -2.53
CA LYS A 42 -20.03 16.04 -2.95
C LYS A 42 -19.04 16.07 -4.12
N ARG A 43 -19.19 17.07 -4.98
CA ARG A 43 -18.27 17.29 -6.10
C ARG A 43 -17.02 18.04 -5.66
N LEU A 44 -15.85 17.55 -6.07
CA LEU A 44 -14.55 18.17 -5.77
C LEU A 44 -13.60 18.06 -6.97
N TRP A 45 -12.58 18.92 -6.98
CA TRP A 45 -11.48 18.86 -7.94
C TRP A 45 -10.34 18.06 -7.31
N ILE A 46 -9.88 17.03 -8.01
CA ILE A 46 -8.79 16.16 -7.54
C ILE A 46 -7.74 16.06 -8.64
N HIS A 47 -6.47 16.09 -8.25
CA HIS A 47 -5.35 15.98 -9.17
C HIS A 47 -5.39 14.65 -9.94
N LYS A 48 -5.13 14.67 -11.25
CA LYS A 48 -5.19 13.49 -12.14
C LYS A 48 -4.31 12.34 -11.66
N GLY A 49 -3.17 12.66 -11.04
CA GLY A 49 -2.24 11.66 -10.48
C GLY A 49 -2.77 10.81 -9.30
N HIS A 50 -4.05 10.93 -8.92
CA HIS A 50 -4.75 9.99 -8.03
C HIS A 50 -5.50 8.89 -8.80
N PHE A 51 -5.52 8.97 -10.13
CA PHE A 51 -6.32 8.12 -10.99
C PHE A 51 -5.52 7.57 -12.16
N VAL A 52 -6.06 6.50 -12.74
CA VAL A 52 -5.79 6.05 -14.10
C VAL A 52 -7.05 6.25 -14.93
N ASP A 53 -6.89 6.62 -16.20
CA ASP A 53 -8.02 6.80 -17.11
C ASP A 53 -8.69 5.46 -17.44
N GLY A 54 -10.02 5.46 -17.45
CA GLY A 54 -10.83 4.27 -17.73
C GLY A 54 -11.19 3.45 -16.50
N ILE A 55 -11.82 2.30 -16.77
CA ILE A 55 -12.21 1.30 -15.79
C ILE A 55 -11.11 0.24 -15.77
N VAL A 56 -10.30 0.26 -14.71
CA VAL A 56 -9.12 -0.60 -14.56
C VAL A 56 -9.24 -1.37 -13.26
N GLU A 57 -8.84 -2.63 -13.25
CA GLU A 57 -8.75 -3.39 -12.01
C GLU A 57 -7.48 -3.00 -11.24
N ILE A 58 -7.64 -2.64 -9.96
CA ILE A 58 -6.54 -2.27 -9.08
C ILE A 58 -6.39 -3.37 -8.02
N PRO A 59 -5.23 -4.03 -7.91
CA PRO A 59 -4.99 -5.03 -6.86
C PRO A 59 -5.05 -4.39 -5.47
N ILE A 60 -5.97 -4.84 -4.62
CA ILE A 60 -6.18 -4.34 -3.24
C ILE A 60 -5.78 -5.44 -2.25
N LEU A 61 -5.09 -5.09 -1.17
CA LEU A 61 -4.71 -6.04 -0.13
C LEU A 61 -5.97 -6.71 0.49
N ARG A 62 -6.05 -8.04 0.40
CA ARG A 62 -7.13 -8.84 0.98
C ARG A 62 -6.76 -9.38 2.35
N SER A 63 -5.61 -10.01 2.45
CA SER A 63 -5.12 -10.64 3.66
C SER A 63 -3.61 -10.70 3.69
N TRP A 64 -3.05 -10.89 4.87
CA TRP A 64 -1.63 -11.11 5.07
C TRP A 64 -1.41 -12.05 6.26
N LYS A 65 -0.20 -12.60 6.37
CA LYS A 65 0.26 -13.38 7.52
C LYS A 65 1.75 -13.18 7.75
N PHE A 66 2.19 -13.41 8.98
CA PHE A 66 3.60 -13.66 9.25
C PHE A 66 3.99 -15.04 8.73
N ASP A 67 5.18 -15.12 8.15
CA ASP A 67 5.77 -16.38 7.71
C ASP A 67 6.78 -16.92 8.75
N ASP A 68 7.34 -16.03 9.58
CA ASP A 68 8.28 -16.39 10.65
C ASP A 68 7.74 -16.16 12.07
N GLU A 69 8.45 -16.71 13.05
CA GLU A 69 8.23 -16.43 14.47
C GLU A 69 8.77 -15.05 14.87
N ILE A 70 7.88 -14.19 15.36
CA ILE A 70 8.16 -12.77 15.60
C ILE A 70 9.27 -12.56 16.63
N ASP A 71 9.40 -13.44 17.62
CA ASP A 71 10.30 -13.25 18.76
C ASP A 71 11.74 -13.69 18.46
N GLU A 72 11.95 -14.48 17.40
CA GLU A 72 13.27 -15.06 17.09
C GLU A 72 14.10 -14.21 16.14
N LEU A 73 13.46 -13.38 15.30
CA LEU A 73 14.13 -12.65 14.22
C LEU A 73 14.00 -11.13 14.36
N ASP A 74 15.05 -10.40 13.99
CA ASP A 74 15.00 -8.92 13.93
C ASP A 74 14.23 -8.40 12.71
N PHE A 75 14.16 -9.22 11.66
CA PHE A 75 13.42 -8.95 10.43
C PHE A 75 12.59 -10.18 10.08
N ILE A 76 11.31 -9.96 9.77
CA ILE A 76 10.31 -11.03 9.64
C ILE A 76 9.69 -10.94 8.26
N ASP A 77 9.53 -12.07 7.59
CA ASP A 77 8.82 -12.14 6.33
C ASP A 77 7.31 -12.17 6.55
N ILE A 78 6.60 -11.42 5.70
CA ILE A 78 5.15 -11.44 5.60
C ILE A 78 4.72 -11.80 4.19
N SER A 79 3.74 -12.67 4.09
CA SER A 79 3.03 -12.99 2.85
C SER A 79 1.73 -12.22 2.77
N MET A 80 1.42 -11.70 1.59
CA MET A 80 0.24 -10.90 1.27
C MET A 80 -0.50 -11.47 0.08
N ILE A 81 -1.82 -11.40 0.13
CA ILE A 81 -2.73 -11.81 -0.96
C ILE A 81 -3.55 -10.60 -1.37
N PHE A 82 -3.58 -10.32 -2.68
CA PHE A 82 -4.32 -9.21 -3.25
C PHE A 82 -5.63 -9.67 -3.90
N SER A 83 -6.50 -8.71 -4.23
CA SER A 83 -7.84 -8.94 -4.76
C SER A 83 -7.87 -9.61 -6.13
N ASP A 84 -6.81 -9.47 -6.90
CA ASP A 84 -6.58 -10.11 -8.20
C ASP A 84 -6.02 -11.55 -8.07
N GLY A 85 -5.82 -12.02 -6.82
CA GLY A 85 -5.23 -13.31 -6.53
C GLY A 85 -3.70 -13.32 -6.51
N SER A 86 -3.04 -12.20 -6.84
CA SER A 86 -1.58 -12.12 -6.78
C SER A 86 -1.09 -12.26 -5.35
N ARG A 87 0.05 -12.94 -5.21
CA ARG A 87 0.74 -13.15 -3.93
C ARG A 87 2.04 -12.37 -3.94
N ARG A 88 2.30 -11.68 -2.84
CA ARG A 88 3.50 -10.86 -2.68
C ARG A 88 4.07 -11.04 -1.29
N TRP A 89 5.34 -10.74 -1.12
CA TRP A 89 6.00 -10.75 0.16
C TRP A 89 6.78 -9.46 0.40
N SER A 90 6.98 -9.15 1.68
CA SER A 90 7.81 -8.07 2.18
C SER A 90 8.47 -8.51 3.46
N MET A 91 9.56 -7.84 3.81
CA MET A 91 10.17 -7.96 5.13
C MET A 91 9.65 -6.84 6.04
N VAL A 92 9.40 -7.14 7.31
CA VAL A 92 8.96 -6.16 8.31
C VAL A 92 9.88 -6.16 9.52
N THR A 93 10.02 -5.00 10.15
CA THR A 93 10.76 -4.84 11.41
C THR A 93 10.20 -3.67 12.22
N THR A 94 10.75 -3.47 13.42
CA THR A 94 10.50 -2.29 14.24
C THR A 94 11.79 -1.50 14.44
N PRO A 95 11.73 -0.20 14.79
CA PRO A 95 12.90 0.56 15.21
C PRO A 95 13.68 -0.11 16.34
N GLU A 96 12.98 -0.77 17.28
CA GLU A 96 13.60 -1.48 18.40
C GLU A 96 14.37 -2.72 17.94
N LYS A 97 13.77 -3.58 17.10
CA LYS A 97 14.46 -4.74 16.52
C LYS A 97 15.63 -4.33 15.63
N THR A 98 15.47 -3.28 14.83
CA THR A 98 16.57 -2.71 14.04
C THR A 98 17.72 -2.25 14.93
N ARG A 99 17.42 -1.59 16.06
CA ARG A 99 18.45 -1.19 17.04
C ARG A 99 19.13 -2.42 17.66
N ASN A 100 18.39 -3.46 18.00
CA ASN A 100 18.95 -4.69 18.56
C ASN A 100 19.91 -5.37 17.57
N TYR A 101 19.51 -5.47 16.31
CA TYR A 101 20.36 -5.95 15.24
C TYR A 101 21.71 -5.22 15.21
N PHE A 102 21.71 -3.89 15.20
CA PHE A 102 22.96 -3.10 15.16
C PHE A 102 23.77 -3.13 16.46
N ASN A 103 23.18 -3.49 17.61
CA ASN A 103 23.91 -3.66 18.86
C ASN A 103 24.69 -4.99 18.92
N ASN A 104 24.42 -5.93 18.01
CA ASN A 104 25.18 -7.17 17.94
C ASN A 104 26.57 -6.89 17.38
N SER A 105 27.61 -7.34 18.08
CA SER A 105 29.03 -7.00 17.84
C SER A 105 29.63 -7.51 16.52
N CYS A 106 28.83 -8.18 15.69
CA CYS A 106 29.23 -8.80 14.42
C CYS A 106 28.55 -8.14 13.20
N VAL A 107 27.84 -7.03 13.37
CA VAL A 107 27.09 -6.38 12.30
C VAL A 107 27.91 -5.26 11.66
N GLU A 108 27.85 -5.19 10.32
CA GLU A 108 28.47 -4.11 9.55
C GLU A 108 27.89 -2.73 9.91
N SER A 109 28.57 -1.65 9.53
CA SER A 109 28.13 -0.27 9.85
C SER A 109 26.80 0.15 9.19
N GLY A 110 26.22 -0.71 8.35
CA GLY A 110 24.96 -0.52 7.68
C GLY A 110 24.67 -1.69 6.75
N PHE A 111 23.44 -1.78 6.26
CA PHE A 111 23.03 -2.75 5.25
C PHE A 111 21.89 -2.17 4.41
N HIS A 112 21.63 -2.77 3.25
CA HIS A 112 20.51 -2.44 2.38
C HIS A 112 19.58 -3.64 2.26
N ILE A 113 18.28 -3.45 2.50
CA ILE A 113 17.24 -4.47 2.28
C ILE A 113 16.16 -3.86 1.39
N GLU A 114 15.96 -4.46 0.22
CA GLU A 114 14.81 -4.15 -0.62
C GLU A 114 13.53 -4.69 0.02
N HIS A 115 12.41 -3.99 -0.18
CA HIS A 115 11.08 -4.43 0.30
C HIS A 115 10.95 -4.54 1.84
N LEU A 116 11.79 -3.82 2.59
CA LEU A 116 11.67 -3.67 4.03
C LEU A 116 10.66 -2.58 4.40
N ILE A 117 9.71 -2.93 5.27
CA ILE A 117 8.75 -1.99 5.87
C ILE A 117 9.05 -1.88 7.37
N ILE A 118 9.30 -0.66 7.83
CA ILE A 118 9.53 -0.39 9.25
C ILE A 118 8.22 0.05 9.90
N MET A 119 7.78 -0.68 10.93
CA MET A 119 6.53 -0.48 11.63
C MET A 119 6.78 -0.06 13.08
N LYS A 120 5.78 0.56 13.71
CA LYS A 120 5.88 0.97 15.12
C LYS A 120 6.06 -0.23 16.04
N THR A 121 5.18 -1.22 15.91
CA THR A 121 5.26 -2.53 16.57
C THR A 121 4.92 -3.62 15.57
N LEU A 122 5.13 -4.88 15.96
CA LEU A 122 4.68 -6.05 15.21
C LEU A 122 3.39 -6.65 15.80
N GLU A 123 2.68 -5.87 16.63
CA GLU A 123 1.33 -6.23 17.00
C GLU A 123 0.45 -6.26 15.75
N LYS A 124 -0.40 -7.28 15.66
CA LYS A 124 -1.22 -7.53 14.45
C LYS A 124 -1.99 -6.29 13.98
N LEU A 125 -2.48 -5.46 14.90
CA LEU A 125 -3.22 -4.23 14.57
C LEU A 125 -2.34 -3.16 13.93
N ASP A 126 -1.13 -2.92 14.47
CA ASP A 126 -0.19 -1.93 13.93
C ASP A 126 0.30 -2.35 12.53
N VAL A 127 0.53 -3.66 12.33
CA VAL A 127 0.89 -4.22 11.03
C VAL A 127 -0.25 -4.05 10.03
N GLU A 128 -1.47 -4.45 10.42
CA GLU A 128 -2.67 -4.31 9.61
C GLU A 128 -2.91 -2.86 9.18
N GLU A 129 -2.84 -1.92 10.11
CA GLU A 129 -3.04 -0.50 9.82
C GLU A 129 -1.99 0.04 8.85
N THR A 130 -0.72 -0.30 9.08
CA THR A 130 0.39 0.13 8.24
C THR A 130 0.26 -0.43 6.82
N LEU A 131 0.03 -1.74 6.66
CA LEU A 131 -0.14 -2.37 5.35
C LEU A 131 -1.34 -1.79 4.60
N ARG A 132 -2.47 -1.59 5.28
CA ARG A 132 -3.65 -0.97 4.66
C ARG A 132 -3.41 0.46 4.24
N ASN A 133 -2.64 1.22 5.02
CA ASN A 133 -2.30 2.60 4.66
C ASN A 133 -1.38 2.66 3.43
N LEU A 134 -0.37 1.80 3.38
CA LEU A 134 0.51 1.67 2.22
C LEU A 134 -0.27 1.22 0.97
N ASP A 135 -1.19 0.25 1.11
CA ASP A 135 -2.02 -0.23 0.01
C ASP A 135 -2.89 0.90 -0.55
N LYS A 136 -3.61 1.62 0.32
CA LYS A 136 -4.45 2.77 -0.04
C LYS A 136 -3.71 3.86 -0.82
N ASN A 137 -2.38 3.96 -0.68
CA ASN A 137 -1.55 4.96 -1.31
C ASN A 137 -0.70 4.45 -2.49
N ASP A 138 -0.94 3.21 -2.96
CA ASP A 138 -0.16 2.59 -4.04
C ASP A 138 1.33 2.42 -3.69
N GLU A 139 1.63 2.28 -2.40
CA GLU A 139 2.99 2.14 -1.88
C GLU A 139 3.30 0.69 -1.54
N LEU A 140 2.29 -0.10 -1.13
CA LEU A 140 2.51 -1.49 -0.74
C LEU A 140 3.02 -2.36 -1.90
N PHE A 141 2.53 -2.12 -3.12
CA PHE A 141 2.98 -2.86 -4.30
C PHE A 141 4.45 -2.60 -4.62
N LYS A 142 4.94 -1.38 -4.34
CA LYS A 142 6.36 -0.98 -4.49
C LYS A 142 7.22 -1.52 -3.36
N ALA A 143 6.65 -1.58 -2.15
CA ALA A 143 7.30 -2.08 -0.95
C ALA A 143 7.33 -3.63 -0.86
N SER A 144 6.84 -4.34 -1.87
CA SER A 144 6.74 -5.80 -1.89
C SER A 144 7.22 -6.39 -3.20
N LYS A 145 7.56 -7.67 -3.17
CA LYS A 145 7.98 -8.46 -4.33
C LYS A 145 6.96 -9.56 -4.60
N GLU A 146 6.81 -9.94 -5.87
CA GLU A 146 5.96 -11.08 -6.24
C GLU A 146 6.50 -12.38 -5.61
N LEU A 147 5.59 -13.20 -5.12
CA LEU A 147 5.90 -14.53 -4.59
C LEU A 147 5.63 -15.54 -5.69
N ASP A 148 6.67 -15.89 -6.46
CA ASP A 148 6.57 -16.92 -7.49
C ASP A 148 6.24 -18.28 -6.84
N GLU A 149 5.26 -19.00 -7.41
CA GLU A 149 5.08 -20.41 -7.09
C GLU A 149 6.18 -21.20 -7.80
N SER A 150 7.20 -21.62 -7.05
CA SER A 150 8.25 -22.55 -7.51
C SER A 150 7.71 -23.94 -7.80
#